data_AF-A0A3N5LL49-F1
#
_entry.id   AF-A0A3N5LL49-F1
#
_cell.length_a   1.000
_cell.length_b   1.000
_cell.length_c   1.000
_cell.angle_alpha   90.00
_cell.angle_beta   90.00
_cell.angle_gamma   90.00
#
_symmetry.space_group_name_H-M   'P 1'
#
loop_
_entity.id
_entity.type
_entity.pdbx_description
1 polymer ?
#
loop_
_entity_poly.entity_id
_entity_poly.type
_entity_poly.pdbx_seq_one_letter_code
_entity_poly.pdbx_strand_id
1 'polypeptide(L)'
;MRTGFAHLPLHGGKAPAWLFSRMVKLAREITCHVVAEFGPDEMLGRLSDPFWFQAFGCVLGFDWHSSGLTTTTCGALKEGIRGVDQDLGFFAAGGKGGVSRKTPQEVTLSCERLSADPKPLVYASKMAAKVDSAAVQDGYQLYHHAFFFSKGGRWCVVQQGMSDQNRMARRYHWLSSSVADFVCEPHSAVCCDTRSEVLNLVALESNEVRKASTEVARQTPDKTLDLVSRLPNLVLPRRHGVSGIDIDPTYLKKVLVQTYAAAPSDYETLL
;
A
#
# COMPACT_ATOMS: atom_id res chain seq x y z
N MET A 1 13.44 5.19 23.08
CA MET A 1 12.21 6.01 23.18
C MET A 1 11.15 5.31 22.32
N ARG A 2 10.08 4.75 22.90
CA ARG A 2 9.04 4.06 22.12
C ARG A 2 8.13 5.11 21.47
N THR A 3 8.22 5.27 20.16
CA THR A 3 7.31 6.06 19.33
C THR A 3 5.94 5.37 19.30
N GLY A 4 4.86 6.14 19.47
CA GLY A 4 3.52 5.62 19.68
C GLY A 4 2.96 4.80 18.50
N PHE A 5 1.95 3.98 18.79
CA PHE A 5 1.19 3.23 17.78
C PHE A 5 -0.16 3.92 17.57
N ALA A 6 -0.65 3.93 16.32
CA ALA A 6 -1.97 4.47 15.98
C ALA A 6 -2.85 3.33 15.44
N HIS A 7 -4.07 3.24 15.95
CA HIS A 7 -5.03 2.21 15.57
C HIS A 7 -6.04 2.72 14.55
N LEU A 8 -6.22 2.02 13.42
CA LEU A 8 -7.13 2.44 12.32
C LEU A 8 -8.16 1.35 11.94
N PRO A 9 -9.11 1.00 12.82
CA PRO A 9 -10.22 0.11 12.49
C PRO A 9 -11.07 0.64 11.32
N LEU A 10 -11.52 -0.28 10.47
CA LEU A 10 -12.41 0.03 9.35
C LEU A 10 -13.80 0.44 9.85
N HIS A 11 -14.16 1.69 9.59
CA HIS A 11 -15.50 2.21 9.86
C HIS A 11 -16.29 2.34 8.55
N GLY A 12 -17.53 1.85 8.57
CA GLY A 12 -18.51 2.09 7.51
C GLY A 12 -19.12 3.49 7.60
N GLY A 13 -19.61 4.02 6.48
CA GLY A 13 -20.33 5.30 6.43
C GLY A 13 -19.58 6.43 5.71
N LYS A 14 -20.18 7.62 5.72
CA LYS A 14 -19.63 8.85 5.13
C LYS A 14 -19.69 9.95 6.19
N ALA A 15 -18.70 10.84 6.17
CA ALA A 15 -18.75 12.06 6.95
C ALA A 15 -20.06 12.83 6.61
N PRO A 16 -20.85 13.26 7.61
CA PRO A 16 -22.03 14.07 7.35
C PRO A 16 -21.66 15.34 6.59
N ALA A 17 -22.49 15.74 5.61
CA ALA A 17 -22.19 16.89 4.76
C ALA A 17 -21.97 18.20 5.56
N TRP A 18 -22.73 18.38 6.63
CA TRP A 18 -22.57 19.53 7.53
C TRP A 18 -21.20 19.56 8.22
N LEU A 19 -20.66 18.40 8.62
CA LEU A 19 -19.34 18.29 9.23
C LEU A 19 -18.27 18.53 8.17
N PHE A 20 -18.38 17.85 7.03
CA PHE A 20 -17.42 17.98 5.94
C PHE A 20 -17.28 19.44 5.46
N SER A 21 -18.37 20.17 5.31
CA SER A 21 -18.31 21.60 4.95
C SER A 21 -17.57 22.48 5.97
N ARG A 22 -17.59 22.13 7.26
CA ARG A 22 -16.80 22.81 8.30
C ARG A 22 -15.34 22.38 8.26
N MET A 23 -15.06 21.08 8.04
CA MET A 23 -13.71 20.55 7.84
C MET A 23 -13.01 21.27 6.68
N VAL A 24 -13.69 21.48 5.56
CA VAL A 24 -13.16 22.19 4.38
C VAL A 24 -12.72 23.61 4.73
N LYS A 25 -13.57 24.35 5.45
CA LYS A 25 -13.25 25.73 5.87
C LYS A 25 -12.06 25.76 6.82
N LEU A 26 -12.06 24.91 7.85
CA LEU A 26 -10.97 24.89 8.82
C LEU A 26 -9.65 24.38 8.22
N ALA A 27 -9.70 23.39 7.34
CA ALA A 27 -8.54 22.88 6.63
C ALA A 27 -7.90 23.96 5.74
N ARG A 28 -8.73 24.77 5.07
CA ARG A 28 -8.27 25.94 4.31
C ARG A 28 -7.53 26.90 5.21
N GLU A 29 -8.15 27.39 6.29
CA GLU A 29 -7.53 28.41 7.14
C GLU A 29 -6.22 27.92 7.77
N ILE A 30 -6.20 26.69 8.31
CA ILE A 30 -4.96 26.11 8.87
C ILE A 30 -3.88 26.00 7.79
N THR A 31 -4.23 25.54 6.59
CA THR A 31 -3.26 25.41 5.49
C THR A 31 -2.75 26.78 5.06
N CYS A 32 -3.62 27.77 4.88
CA CYS A 32 -3.23 29.13 4.55
C CYS A 32 -2.26 29.70 5.58
N HIS A 33 -2.53 29.54 6.88
CA HIS A 33 -1.63 30.00 7.93
C HIS A 33 -0.27 29.31 7.90
N VAL A 34 -0.24 27.97 7.80
CA VAL A 34 1.01 27.21 7.73
C VAL A 34 1.83 27.61 6.50
N VAL A 35 1.19 27.73 5.34
CA VAL A 35 1.86 28.11 4.10
C VAL A 35 2.34 29.56 4.13
N ALA A 36 1.57 30.48 4.71
CA ALA A 36 1.97 31.88 4.82
C ALA A 36 3.17 32.08 5.74
N GLU A 37 3.26 31.30 6.83
CA GLU A 37 4.34 31.46 7.82
C GLU A 37 5.59 30.64 7.49
N PHE A 38 5.42 29.43 6.94
CA PHE A 38 6.52 28.47 6.74
C PHE A 38 6.71 28.00 5.29
N GLY A 39 5.80 28.36 4.39
CA GLY A 39 5.82 27.97 2.98
C GLY A 39 5.09 26.63 2.67
N PRO A 40 4.84 26.35 1.38
CA PRO A 40 4.10 25.16 0.94
C PRO A 40 4.83 23.85 1.27
N ASP A 41 6.15 23.89 1.33
CA ASP A 41 6.95 22.69 1.55
C ASP A 41 6.94 22.24 3.02
N GLU A 42 6.78 23.16 3.98
CA GLU A 42 6.53 22.81 5.38
C GLU A 42 5.19 22.06 5.51
N MET A 43 4.16 22.50 4.77
CA MET A 43 2.87 21.80 4.76
C MET A 43 3.01 20.36 4.22
N LEU A 44 3.83 20.15 3.19
CA LEU A 44 4.13 18.81 2.69
C LEU A 44 4.82 17.95 3.75
N GLY A 45 5.80 18.51 4.47
CA GLY A 45 6.49 17.85 5.58
C GLY A 45 5.52 17.43 6.68
N ARG A 46 4.65 18.35 7.12
CA ARG A 46 3.61 18.11 8.12
C ARG A 46 2.60 17.02 7.72
N LEU A 47 2.17 17.00 6.46
CA LEU A 47 1.27 15.96 5.95
C LEU A 47 1.94 14.59 5.85
N SER A 48 3.25 14.56 5.62
CA SER A 48 4.04 13.33 5.59
C SER A 48 4.36 12.78 6.98
N ASP A 49 4.25 13.60 8.02
CA ASP A 49 4.38 13.17 9.40
C ASP A 49 3.08 12.49 9.87
N PRO A 50 3.13 11.23 10.31
CA PRO A 50 1.94 10.47 10.63
C PRO A 50 1.19 10.99 11.86
N PHE A 51 1.87 11.59 12.83
CA PHE A 51 1.28 12.10 14.06
C PHE A 51 0.64 13.46 13.83
N TRP A 52 1.32 14.35 13.11
CA TRP A 52 0.78 15.64 12.72
C TRP A 52 -0.43 15.45 11.82
N PHE A 53 -0.36 14.55 10.83
CA PHE A 53 -1.50 14.24 9.96
C PHE A 53 -2.70 13.70 10.76
N GLN A 54 -2.45 12.83 11.74
CA GLN A 54 -3.49 12.33 12.64
C GLN A 54 -4.13 13.46 13.45
N ALA A 55 -3.30 14.30 14.08
CA ALA A 55 -3.75 15.44 14.88
C ALA A 55 -4.53 16.44 14.02
N PHE A 56 -4.08 16.71 12.79
CA PHE A 56 -4.79 17.56 11.84
C PHE A 56 -6.19 17.02 11.55
N GLY A 57 -6.33 15.73 11.25
CA GLY A 57 -7.64 15.10 11.07
C GLY A 57 -8.56 15.21 12.30
N CYS A 58 -8.00 15.05 13.51
CA CYS A 58 -8.74 15.25 14.75
C CYS A 58 -9.21 16.69 14.94
N VAL A 59 -8.33 17.68 14.68
CA VAL A 59 -8.66 19.11 14.77
C VAL A 59 -9.75 19.50 13.78
N LEU A 60 -9.80 18.87 12.60
CA LEU A 60 -10.89 19.07 11.65
C LEU A 60 -12.23 18.51 12.16
N GLY A 61 -12.25 17.73 13.24
CA GLY A 61 -13.45 17.19 13.86
C GLY A 61 -13.73 15.74 13.51
N PHE A 62 -12.71 14.98 13.09
CA PHE A 62 -12.82 13.55 12.84
C PHE A 62 -12.30 12.71 14.01
N ASP A 63 -12.84 11.51 14.20
CA ASP A 63 -12.41 10.64 15.31
C ASP A 63 -10.99 10.11 15.11
N TRP A 64 -10.20 10.19 16.18
CA TRP A 64 -8.78 9.84 16.22
C TRP A 64 -8.44 8.39 15.88
N HIS A 65 -9.42 7.48 15.87
CA HIS A 65 -9.25 6.05 15.68
C HIS A 65 -10.00 5.54 14.44
N SER A 66 -10.47 6.44 13.57
CA SER A 66 -11.26 6.03 12.40
C SER A 66 -10.40 5.90 11.14
N SER A 67 -10.50 4.78 10.42
CA SER A 67 -9.94 4.66 9.07
C SER A 67 -10.49 5.71 8.09
N GLY A 68 -11.67 6.27 8.37
CA GLY A 68 -12.27 7.36 7.61
C GLY A 68 -11.47 8.66 7.70
N LEU A 69 -10.64 8.83 8.74
CA LEU A 69 -9.89 10.06 9.01
C LEU A 69 -9.02 10.42 7.82
N THR A 70 -8.18 9.49 7.36
CA THR A 70 -7.28 9.75 6.24
C THR A 70 -8.03 10.20 5.00
N THR A 71 -9.07 9.46 4.61
CA THR A 71 -9.80 9.78 3.37
C THR A 71 -10.58 11.09 3.46
N THR A 72 -11.12 11.40 4.64
CA THR A 72 -11.94 12.60 4.86
C THR A 72 -11.07 13.83 5.02
N THR A 73 -9.97 13.74 5.76
CA THR A 73 -8.96 14.81 5.92
C THR A 73 -8.35 15.19 4.57
N CYS A 74 -7.89 14.22 3.78
CA CYS A 74 -7.35 14.51 2.44
C CYS A 74 -8.41 15.12 1.52
N GLY A 75 -9.66 14.64 1.59
CA GLY A 75 -10.78 15.21 0.83
C GLY A 75 -11.10 16.66 1.23
N ALA A 76 -11.16 16.93 2.54
CA ALA A 76 -11.44 18.25 3.08
C ALA A 76 -10.32 19.25 2.74
N LEU A 77 -9.06 18.82 2.84
CA LEU A 77 -7.91 19.63 2.44
C LEU A 77 -7.91 19.96 0.95
N LYS A 78 -8.08 18.94 0.09
CA LYS A 78 -8.13 19.12 -1.38
C LYS A 78 -9.25 20.07 -1.79
N GLU A 79 -10.41 19.95 -1.16
CA GLU A 79 -11.54 20.85 -1.40
C GLU A 79 -11.28 22.25 -0.82
N GLY A 80 -10.67 22.35 0.36
CA GLY A 80 -10.40 23.61 1.06
C GLY A 80 -9.45 24.53 0.32
N ILE A 81 -8.43 23.98 -0.34
CA ILE A 81 -7.45 24.78 -1.11
C ILE A 81 -7.95 25.13 -2.52
N ARG A 82 -9.10 24.61 -2.98
CA ARG A 82 -9.58 24.85 -4.34
C ARG A 82 -9.81 26.35 -4.55
N GLY A 83 -9.19 26.89 -5.61
CA GLY A 83 -9.33 28.31 -5.97
C GLY A 83 -8.34 29.22 -5.27
N VAL A 84 -7.51 28.70 -4.35
CA VAL A 84 -6.35 29.39 -3.78
C VAL A 84 -5.05 28.58 -3.91
N ASP A 85 -5.10 27.44 -4.60
CA ASP A 85 -3.97 26.53 -4.80
C ASP A 85 -2.77 27.21 -5.47
N GLN A 86 -3.03 28.12 -6.42
CA GLN A 86 -1.98 28.89 -7.09
C GLN A 86 -1.31 29.91 -6.16
N ASP A 87 -2.09 30.65 -5.37
CA ASP A 87 -1.58 31.66 -4.44
C ASP A 87 -0.75 31.00 -3.31
N LEU A 88 -1.21 29.83 -2.84
CA LEU A 88 -0.48 29.03 -1.87
C LEU A 88 0.76 28.35 -2.46
N GLY A 89 0.83 28.19 -3.78
CA GLY A 89 1.83 27.34 -4.42
C GLY A 89 1.77 25.90 -3.93
N PHE A 90 0.60 25.43 -3.50
CA PHE A 90 0.34 24.13 -2.89
C PHE A 90 -0.87 23.48 -3.57
N PHE A 91 -0.69 22.27 -4.07
CA PHE A 91 -1.65 21.58 -4.92
C PHE A 91 -1.96 20.18 -4.38
N ALA A 92 -3.17 19.70 -4.64
CA ALA A 92 -3.63 18.39 -4.21
C ALA A 92 -4.30 17.63 -5.37
N ALA A 93 -3.94 16.36 -5.51
CA ALA A 93 -4.47 15.44 -6.50
C ALA A 93 -4.82 14.08 -5.86
N GLY A 94 -5.68 13.31 -6.52
CA GLY A 94 -6.14 12.02 -6.05
C GLY A 94 -7.29 12.07 -5.04
N GLY A 95 -7.51 10.95 -4.36
CA GLY A 95 -8.62 10.75 -3.44
C GLY A 95 -8.92 9.27 -3.18
N LYS A 96 -10.15 9.00 -2.74
CA LYS A 96 -10.65 7.64 -2.43
C LYS A 96 -11.21 6.95 -3.68
N GLY A 97 -10.99 5.63 -3.78
CA GLY A 97 -11.60 4.76 -4.78
C GLY A 97 -11.27 5.21 -6.20
N GLY A 98 -12.28 5.38 -7.06
CA GLY A 98 -12.06 5.76 -8.45
C GLY A 98 -11.29 7.08 -8.66
N VAL A 99 -11.30 7.99 -7.68
CA VAL A 99 -10.59 9.28 -7.75
C VAL A 99 -9.08 9.09 -7.68
N SER A 100 -8.57 8.07 -6.96
CA SER A 100 -7.12 7.80 -6.89
C SER A 100 -6.50 7.57 -8.27
N ARG A 101 -7.26 6.96 -9.19
CA ARG A 101 -6.82 6.67 -10.56
C ARG A 101 -6.75 7.91 -11.46
N LYS A 102 -7.35 9.02 -11.03
CA LYS A 102 -7.33 10.31 -11.75
C LYS A 102 -6.13 11.19 -11.37
N THR A 103 -5.34 10.77 -10.38
CA THR A 103 -4.20 11.55 -9.87
C THR A 103 -3.24 11.99 -10.97
N PRO A 104 -2.78 11.12 -11.91
CA PRO A 104 -1.90 11.55 -12.99
C PRO A 104 -2.48 12.68 -13.83
N GLN A 105 -3.78 12.60 -14.17
CA GLN A 105 -4.46 13.61 -14.97
C GLN A 105 -4.62 14.93 -14.22
N GLU A 106 -4.99 14.88 -12.92
CA GLU A 106 -5.11 16.08 -12.08
C GLU A 106 -3.77 16.79 -11.86
N VAL A 107 -2.68 16.03 -11.73
CA VAL A 107 -1.31 16.56 -11.69
C VAL A 107 -0.97 17.25 -13.02
N THR A 108 -1.20 16.59 -14.16
CA THR A 108 -0.98 17.18 -15.49
C THR A 108 -1.71 18.51 -15.66
N LEU A 109 -3.01 18.56 -15.36
CA LEU A 109 -3.81 19.79 -15.45
C LEU A 109 -3.30 20.91 -14.54
N SER A 110 -2.77 20.56 -13.37
CA SER A 110 -2.20 21.55 -12.46
C SER A 110 -0.85 22.06 -12.94
N CYS A 111 0.00 21.18 -13.47
CA CYS A 111 1.29 21.55 -14.07
C CYS A 111 1.14 22.39 -15.34
N GLU A 112 0.11 22.16 -16.16
CA GLU A 112 -0.24 23.01 -17.31
C GLU A 112 -0.49 24.46 -16.86
N ARG A 113 -1.29 24.66 -15.81
CA ARG A 113 -1.53 25.98 -15.21
C ARG A 113 -0.26 26.62 -14.65
N LEU A 114 0.72 25.81 -14.24
CA LEU A 114 2.00 26.27 -13.70
C LEU A 114 3.11 26.43 -14.75
N SER A 115 2.85 26.03 -16.00
CA SER A 115 3.88 25.90 -17.05
C SER A 115 5.09 25.06 -16.59
N ALA A 116 4.83 23.97 -15.87
CA ALA A 116 5.85 23.04 -15.36
C ALA A 116 5.74 21.66 -16.03
N ASP A 117 6.83 20.90 -16.11
CA ASP A 117 6.78 19.52 -16.61
C ASP A 117 6.08 18.59 -15.60
N PRO A 118 4.95 17.96 -15.95
CA PRO A 118 4.26 17.05 -15.05
C PRO A 118 4.95 15.69 -14.88
N LYS A 119 5.85 15.29 -15.79
CA LYS A 119 6.38 13.92 -15.84
C LYS A 119 7.01 13.46 -14.53
N PRO A 120 7.86 14.26 -13.84
CA PRO A 120 8.47 13.83 -12.58
C PRO A 120 7.45 13.58 -11.47
N LEU A 121 6.43 14.45 -11.37
CA LEU A 121 5.38 14.33 -10.35
C LEU A 121 4.43 13.16 -10.65
N VAL A 122 4.06 12.97 -11.91
CA VAL A 122 3.26 11.81 -12.34
C VAL A 122 4.00 10.50 -12.09
N TYR A 123 5.32 10.48 -12.36
CA TYR A 123 6.16 9.33 -12.06
C TYR A 123 6.19 9.04 -10.56
N ALA A 124 6.45 10.05 -9.73
CA ALA A 124 6.47 9.92 -8.27
C ALA A 124 5.15 9.38 -7.71
N SER A 125 4.01 9.94 -8.16
CA SER A 125 2.67 9.47 -7.78
C SER A 125 2.46 8.00 -8.12
N LYS A 126 2.79 7.59 -9.36
CA LYS A 126 2.63 6.20 -9.81
C LYS A 126 3.56 5.24 -9.08
N MET A 127 4.81 5.64 -8.86
CA MET A 127 5.80 4.80 -8.19
C MET A 127 5.46 4.58 -6.72
N ALA A 128 5.06 5.62 -5.99
CA ALA A 128 4.59 5.48 -4.62
C ALA A 128 3.41 4.50 -4.53
N ALA A 129 2.41 4.62 -5.41
CA ALA A 129 1.28 3.68 -5.45
C ALA A 129 1.71 2.25 -5.83
N LYS A 130 2.69 2.10 -6.73
CA LYS A 130 3.17 0.78 -7.17
C LYS A 130 3.99 0.08 -6.08
N VAL A 131 4.82 0.80 -5.36
CA VAL A 131 5.61 0.28 -4.23
C VAL A 131 4.67 -0.23 -3.15
N ASP A 132 3.71 0.59 -2.72
CA ASP A 132 2.79 0.27 -1.62
C ASP A 132 1.80 -0.85 -1.98
N SER A 133 1.58 -1.13 -3.27
CA SER A 133 0.66 -2.20 -3.72
C SER A 133 1.34 -3.49 -4.18
N ALA A 134 2.60 -3.44 -4.62
CA ALA A 134 3.26 -4.60 -5.24
C ALA A 134 4.58 -4.99 -4.56
N ALA A 135 5.33 -4.02 -4.02
CA ALA A 135 6.61 -4.26 -3.41
C ALA A 135 6.49 -4.46 -1.88
N VAL A 136 5.49 -3.86 -1.25
CA VAL A 136 5.08 -4.17 0.12
C VAL A 136 3.89 -5.13 0.07
N GLN A 137 4.14 -6.42 0.25
CA GLN A 137 3.11 -7.47 0.21
C GLN A 137 2.64 -7.82 1.62
N ASP A 138 1.90 -6.91 2.22
CA ASP A 138 1.41 -6.99 3.60
C ASP A 138 -0.08 -7.38 3.71
N GLY A 139 -0.72 -7.68 2.57
CA GLY A 139 -2.13 -8.05 2.50
C GLY A 139 -3.12 -6.88 2.56
N TYR A 140 -2.64 -5.62 2.44
CA TYR A 140 -3.50 -4.44 2.38
C TYR A 140 -3.67 -3.95 0.94
N GLN A 141 -4.90 -3.90 0.46
CA GLN A 141 -5.22 -3.36 -0.86
C GLN A 141 -5.41 -1.85 -0.80
N LEU A 142 -4.62 -1.10 -1.56
CA LEU A 142 -4.75 0.35 -1.67
C LEU A 142 -6.13 0.76 -2.20
N TYR A 143 -6.77 1.67 -1.47
CA TYR A 143 -8.07 2.23 -1.85
C TYR A 143 -8.12 3.76 -1.76
N HIS A 144 -7.07 4.38 -1.26
CA HIS A 144 -6.91 5.82 -1.19
C HIS A 144 -5.49 6.21 -1.57
N HIS A 145 -5.37 7.24 -2.40
CA HIS A 145 -4.10 7.85 -2.80
C HIS A 145 -4.32 9.35 -2.89
N ALA A 146 -3.68 10.11 -2.01
CA ALA A 146 -3.63 11.56 -2.07
C ALA A 146 -2.19 12.01 -2.34
N PHE A 147 -2.01 12.79 -3.40
CA PHE A 147 -0.73 13.32 -3.83
C PHE A 147 -0.74 14.85 -3.67
N PHE A 148 0.15 15.37 -2.86
CA PHE A 148 0.30 16.80 -2.63
C PHE A 148 1.63 17.26 -3.18
N PHE A 149 1.69 18.44 -3.79
CA PHE A 149 2.93 18.98 -4.33
C PHE A 149 2.96 20.49 -4.27
N SER A 150 4.17 21.05 -4.22
CA SER A 150 4.39 22.49 -4.28
C SER A 150 4.76 22.94 -5.68
N LYS A 151 4.66 24.25 -5.92
CA LYS A 151 5.15 24.88 -7.17
C LYS A 151 6.65 24.60 -7.42
N GLY A 152 7.43 24.38 -6.36
CA GLY A 152 8.85 24.03 -6.43
C GLY A 152 9.13 22.57 -6.82
N GLY A 153 8.10 21.74 -7.03
CA GLY A 153 8.24 20.34 -7.43
C GLY A 153 8.50 19.36 -6.28
N ARG A 154 8.53 19.83 -5.03
CA ARG A 154 8.50 18.94 -3.85
C ARG A 154 7.10 18.34 -3.70
N TRP A 155 7.03 17.15 -3.12
CA TRP A 155 5.78 16.41 -3.01
C TRP A 155 5.73 15.52 -1.77
N CYS A 156 4.53 15.17 -1.34
CA CYS A 156 4.28 14.11 -0.37
C CYS A 156 3.08 13.27 -0.80
N VAL A 157 3.03 12.02 -0.33
CA VAL A 157 1.92 11.11 -0.60
C VAL A 157 1.40 10.56 0.71
N VAL A 158 0.07 10.56 0.85
CA VAL A 158 -0.64 9.86 1.93
C VAL A 158 -1.53 8.81 1.28
N GLN A 159 -1.21 7.54 1.50
CA GLN A 159 -1.96 6.39 0.94
C GLN A 159 -2.60 5.59 2.05
N GLN A 160 -3.71 4.92 1.74
CA GLN A 160 -4.30 3.97 2.67
C GLN A 160 -4.71 2.68 1.97
N GLY A 161 -4.23 1.57 2.53
CA GLY A 161 -4.64 0.22 2.22
C GLY A 161 -5.66 -0.30 3.23
N MET A 162 -6.52 -1.23 2.81
CA MET A 162 -7.44 -1.96 3.68
C MET A 162 -7.22 -3.46 3.57
N SER A 163 -7.42 -4.19 4.66
CA SER A 163 -7.45 -5.65 4.64
C SER A 163 -8.83 -6.15 5.07
N ASP A 164 -9.50 -6.90 4.19
CA ASP A 164 -10.80 -7.50 4.49
C ASP A 164 -10.69 -8.61 5.54
N GLN A 165 -9.51 -9.22 5.68
CA GLN A 165 -9.29 -10.33 6.61
C GLN A 165 -9.31 -9.89 8.07
N ASN A 166 -8.63 -8.79 8.40
CA ASN A 166 -8.53 -8.28 9.78
C ASN A 166 -9.38 -7.03 10.03
N ARG A 167 -10.04 -6.50 8.98
CA ARG A 167 -10.85 -5.27 9.02
C ARG A 167 -10.08 -4.04 9.52
N MET A 168 -8.80 -3.95 9.17
CA MET A 168 -7.93 -2.83 9.51
C MET A 168 -7.52 -2.03 8.28
N ALA A 169 -7.17 -0.77 8.49
CA ALA A 169 -6.47 0.05 7.51
C ALA A 169 -4.98 0.18 7.86
N ARG A 170 -4.15 0.36 6.82
CA ARG A 170 -2.73 0.67 6.94
C ARG A 170 -2.42 1.92 6.14
N ARG A 171 -1.75 2.88 6.76
CA ARG A 171 -1.46 4.18 6.14
C ARG A 171 0.03 4.30 5.82
N TYR A 172 0.33 4.76 4.61
CA TYR A 172 1.69 4.93 4.12
C TYR A 172 1.93 6.40 3.82
N HIS A 173 3.06 6.92 4.28
CA HIS A 173 3.47 8.29 4.08
C HIS A 173 4.79 8.34 3.31
N TRP A 174 4.85 9.29 2.40
CA TRP A 174 6.03 9.57 1.58
C TRP A 174 6.32 11.06 1.61
N LEU A 175 7.60 11.43 1.61
CA LEU A 175 8.05 12.81 1.46
C LEU A 175 9.20 12.85 0.47
N SER A 176 9.12 13.70 -0.55
CA SER A 176 10.11 13.77 -1.63
C SER A 176 11.54 14.00 -1.14
N SER A 177 11.74 14.74 -0.05
CA SER A 177 13.07 14.98 0.52
C SER A 177 13.67 13.77 1.25
N SER A 178 12.85 12.77 1.58
CA SER A 178 13.29 11.52 2.21
C SER A 178 13.52 10.40 1.19
N VAL A 179 13.05 10.56 -0.05
CA VAL A 179 13.19 9.54 -1.11
C VAL A 179 14.51 9.71 -1.84
N ALA A 180 15.50 8.88 -1.47
CA ALA A 180 16.73 8.72 -2.25
C ALA A 180 16.57 7.68 -3.38
N ASP A 181 15.78 6.63 -3.11
CA ASP A 181 15.45 5.55 -4.04
C ASP A 181 13.99 5.17 -3.83
N PHE A 182 13.21 5.05 -4.91
CA PHE A 182 11.79 4.66 -4.82
C PHE A 182 11.60 3.21 -4.35
N VAL A 183 12.61 2.35 -4.48
CA VAL A 183 12.50 0.91 -4.20
C VAL A 183 13.41 0.45 -3.06
N CYS A 184 13.98 1.37 -2.29
CA CYS A 184 14.80 1.07 -1.13
C CYS A 184 14.53 2.08 0.00
N GLU A 185 13.90 1.62 1.09
CA GLU A 185 13.48 2.44 2.25
C GLU A 185 12.83 3.79 1.88
N PRO A 186 11.81 3.83 1.01
CA PRO A 186 11.33 5.09 0.46
C PRO A 186 10.31 5.82 1.35
N HIS A 187 9.74 5.14 2.34
CA HIS A 187 8.66 5.67 3.17
C HIS A 187 9.18 6.64 4.23
N SER A 188 8.46 7.75 4.44
CA SER A 188 8.65 8.55 5.65
C SER A 188 8.03 7.87 6.87
N ALA A 189 6.93 7.15 6.68
CA ALA A 189 6.31 6.32 7.71
C ALA A 189 5.36 5.25 7.12
N VAL A 190 5.26 4.11 7.83
CA VAL A 190 4.20 3.10 7.63
C VAL A 190 3.47 2.91 8.95
N CYS A 191 2.22 3.37 9.03
CA CYS A 191 1.40 3.31 10.24
C CYS A 191 0.56 2.03 10.24
N CYS A 192 0.78 1.18 11.24
CA CYS A 192 0.03 -0.05 11.44
C CYS A 192 -0.08 -0.42 12.92
N ASP A 193 -1.16 -1.14 13.22
CA ASP A 193 -1.50 -1.66 14.54
C ASP A 193 -0.72 -2.93 14.87
N THR A 194 -0.40 -3.72 13.84
CA THR A 194 0.16 -5.06 14.00
C THR A 194 1.31 -5.26 13.04
N ARG A 195 2.39 -5.84 13.58
CA ARG A 195 3.52 -6.33 12.79
C ARG A 195 3.30 -7.82 12.55
N SER A 196 3.36 -8.22 11.29
CA SER A 196 3.33 -9.61 10.86
C SER A 196 4.54 -9.87 9.96
N GLU A 197 4.90 -11.13 9.78
CA GLU A 197 5.84 -11.50 8.72
C GLU A 197 5.18 -11.22 7.38
N VAL A 198 5.78 -10.28 6.63
CA VAL A 198 5.30 -9.81 5.33
C VAL A 198 6.48 -9.73 4.38
N LEU A 199 6.22 -9.88 3.08
CA LEU A 199 7.27 -9.72 2.09
C LEU A 199 7.43 -8.23 1.77
N ASN A 200 8.45 -7.62 2.35
CA ASN A 200 8.83 -6.23 2.08
C ASN A 200 10.02 -6.18 1.10
N LEU A 201 9.73 -6.05 -0.19
CA LEU A 201 10.74 -5.99 -1.24
C LEU A 201 11.48 -4.65 -1.30
N VAL A 202 10.99 -3.61 -0.63
CA VAL A 202 11.69 -2.31 -0.54
C VAL A 202 12.55 -2.16 0.71
N ALA A 203 12.58 -3.17 1.58
CA ALA A 203 13.51 -3.18 2.71
C ALA A 203 14.97 -3.16 2.22
N LEU A 204 15.86 -2.52 2.95
CA LEU A 204 17.28 -2.44 2.59
C LEU A 204 17.88 -3.84 2.40
N GLU A 205 17.57 -4.77 3.29
CA GLU A 205 18.02 -6.18 3.26
C GLU A 205 17.51 -6.96 2.04
N SER A 206 16.42 -6.51 1.41
CA SER A 206 15.82 -7.16 0.23
C SER A 206 16.53 -6.82 -1.09
N ASN A 207 17.70 -6.16 -1.05
CA ASN A 207 18.43 -5.75 -2.24
C ASN A 207 18.78 -6.90 -3.20
N GLU A 208 19.26 -8.02 -2.67
CA GLU A 208 19.61 -9.18 -3.51
C GLU A 208 18.35 -9.83 -4.11
N VAL A 209 17.22 -9.81 -3.41
CA VAL A 209 15.93 -10.26 -3.95
C VAL A 209 15.48 -9.37 -5.10
N ARG A 210 15.61 -8.04 -4.97
CA ARG A 210 15.30 -7.10 -6.05
C ARG A 210 16.17 -7.37 -7.28
N LYS A 211 17.49 -7.53 -7.10
CA LYS A 211 18.41 -7.87 -8.19
C LYS A 211 18.04 -9.18 -8.88
N ALA A 212 17.89 -10.26 -8.11
CA ALA A 212 17.51 -11.57 -8.63
C ALA A 212 16.16 -11.53 -9.37
N SER A 213 15.18 -10.79 -8.86
CA SER A 213 13.88 -10.62 -9.52
C SER A 213 14.03 -9.99 -10.90
N THR A 214 14.86 -8.95 -11.03
CA THR A 214 15.12 -8.33 -12.33
C THR A 214 15.94 -9.22 -13.26
N GLU A 215 16.83 -10.05 -12.73
CA GLU A 215 17.59 -11.02 -13.51
C GLU A 215 16.69 -12.11 -14.09
N VAL A 216 15.84 -12.72 -13.26
CA VAL A 216 14.86 -13.73 -13.69
C VAL A 216 13.92 -13.14 -14.73
N ALA A 217 13.42 -11.92 -14.53
CA ALA A 217 12.52 -11.26 -15.48
C ALA A 217 13.16 -10.94 -16.85
N ARG A 218 14.50 -10.90 -16.94
CA ARG A 218 15.24 -10.72 -18.20
C ARG A 218 15.52 -12.03 -18.93
N GLN A 219 15.30 -13.19 -18.29
CA GLN A 219 15.47 -14.49 -18.94
C GLN A 219 14.29 -14.79 -19.88
N THR A 220 14.46 -15.78 -20.75
CA THR A 220 13.35 -16.26 -21.57
C THR A 220 12.28 -16.87 -20.67
N PRO A 221 10.99 -16.53 -20.86
CA PRO A 221 9.91 -17.04 -20.01
C PRO A 221 9.88 -18.58 -19.92
N ASP A 222 10.30 -19.28 -20.98
CA ASP A 222 10.36 -20.74 -21.03
C ASP A 222 11.21 -21.34 -19.91
N LYS A 223 12.32 -20.69 -19.52
CA LYS A 223 13.17 -21.18 -18.42
C LYS A 223 12.43 -21.12 -17.09
N THR A 224 11.74 -20.02 -16.83
CA THR A 224 10.93 -19.86 -15.62
C THR A 224 9.76 -20.83 -15.63
N LEU A 225 9.07 -20.99 -16.75
CA LEU A 225 7.94 -21.91 -16.90
C LEU A 225 8.36 -23.38 -16.73
N ASP A 226 9.48 -23.80 -17.32
CA ASP A 226 10.05 -25.13 -17.15
C ASP A 226 10.42 -25.39 -15.68
N LEU A 227 11.06 -24.42 -15.01
CA LEU A 227 11.39 -24.55 -13.59
C LEU A 227 10.13 -24.67 -12.73
N VAL A 228 9.11 -23.85 -12.99
CA VAL A 228 7.80 -23.93 -12.31
C VAL A 228 7.10 -25.26 -12.56
N SER A 229 7.19 -25.81 -13.78
CA SER A 229 6.59 -27.11 -14.13
C SER A 229 7.24 -28.29 -13.41
N ARG A 230 8.51 -28.14 -13.01
CA ARG A 230 9.28 -29.14 -12.27
C ARG A 230 9.20 -28.97 -10.75
N LEU A 231 8.56 -27.90 -10.26
CA LEU A 231 8.29 -27.77 -8.83
C LEU A 231 7.38 -28.92 -8.42
N PRO A 232 7.70 -29.64 -7.32
CA PRO A 232 6.87 -30.73 -6.83
C PRO A 232 5.53 -30.16 -6.35
N ASN A 233 4.55 -30.08 -7.26
CA ASN A 233 3.19 -29.66 -6.97
C ASN A 233 2.37 -30.88 -6.57
N LEU A 234 2.11 -31.01 -5.27
CA LEU A 234 1.10 -31.96 -4.78
C LEU A 234 -0.29 -31.38 -5.04
N VAL A 235 -0.85 -31.68 -6.23
CA VAL A 235 -2.22 -31.29 -6.58
C VAL A 235 -3.18 -32.37 -6.10
N LEU A 236 -3.74 -32.19 -4.89
CA LEU A 236 -4.79 -33.06 -4.37
C LEU A 236 -6.16 -32.67 -4.95
N PRO A 237 -7.05 -33.64 -5.24
CA PRO A 237 -8.37 -33.34 -5.74
C PRO A 237 -9.25 -32.69 -4.67
N ARG A 238 -10.21 -31.82 -5.07
CA ARG A 238 -11.16 -31.15 -4.14
C ARG A 238 -12.16 -32.09 -3.46
N ARG A 239 -12.17 -33.37 -3.82
CA ARG A 239 -13.08 -34.39 -3.27
C ARG A 239 -12.41 -35.09 -2.08
N HIS A 240 -13.21 -35.53 -1.11
CA HIS A 240 -12.69 -36.23 0.07
C HIS A 240 -12.44 -37.73 -0.14
N GLY A 241 -13.15 -38.36 -1.08
CA GLY A 241 -13.05 -39.80 -1.32
C GLY A 241 -11.90 -40.18 -2.24
N VAL A 242 -11.18 -41.25 -1.88
CA VAL A 242 -10.23 -41.94 -2.76
C VAL A 242 -11.03 -42.84 -3.71
N SER A 243 -10.74 -42.75 -5.00
CA SER A 243 -11.39 -43.55 -6.05
C SER A 243 -10.37 -44.40 -6.79
N GLY A 244 -10.84 -45.35 -7.61
CA GLY A 244 -9.93 -46.25 -8.36
C GLY A 244 -8.96 -45.52 -9.29
N ILE A 245 -9.29 -44.29 -9.73
CA ILE A 245 -8.39 -43.45 -10.55
C ILE A 245 -7.24 -42.81 -9.74
N ASP A 246 -7.35 -42.80 -8.41
CA ASP A 246 -6.34 -42.27 -7.49
C ASP A 246 -5.31 -43.34 -7.09
N ILE A 247 -5.53 -44.58 -7.49
CA ILE A 247 -4.70 -45.75 -7.13
C ILE A 247 -4.02 -46.25 -8.40
N ASP A 248 -2.70 -46.13 -8.47
CA ASP A 248 -1.93 -46.83 -9.50
C ASP A 248 -1.83 -48.33 -9.13
N PRO A 249 -2.43 -49.25 -9.91
CA PRO A 249 -2.44 -50.67 -9.59
C PRO A 249 -1.04 -51.29 -9.52
N THR A 250 -0.06 -50.71 -10.23
CA THR A 250 1.32 -51.19 -10.29
C THR A 250 2.05 -50.88 -8.98
N TYR A 251 1.90 -49.66 -8.47
CA TYR A 251 2.47 -49.26 -7.19
C TYR A 251 1.78 -49.96 -6.02
N LEU A 252 0.44 -50.09 -6.06
CA LEU A 252 -0.29 -50.84 -5.05
C LEU A 252 0.20 -52.30 -4.98
N LYS A 253 0.32 -52.97 -6.13
CA LYS A 253 0.85 -54.34 -6.20
C LYS A 253 2.28 -54.41 -5.64
N LYS A 254 3.14 -53.44 -5.98
CA LYS A 254 4.52 -53.40 -5.48
C LYS A 254 4.56 -53.31 -3.95
N VAL A 255 3.79 -52.40 -3.35
CA VAL A 255 3.72 -52.24 -1.89
C VAL A 255 3.20 -53.52 -1.24
N LEU A 256 2.09 -54.07 -1.74
CA LEU A 256 1.52 -55.32 -1.20
C LEU A 256 2.49 -56.51 -1.27
N VAL A 257 3.23 -56.65 -2.37
CA VAL A 257 4.25 -57.72 -2.51
C VAL A 257 5.41 -57.50 -1.56
N GLN A 258 5.88 -56.26 -1.41
CA GLN A 258 6.96 -55.94 -0.48
C GLN A 258 6.55 -56.18 0.98
N THR A 259 5.37 -55.72 1.38
CA THR A 259 4.81 -55.97 2.71
C THR A 259 4.61 -57.47 2.96
N TYR A 260 4.10 -58.21 1.96
CA TYR A 260 3.94 -59.66 2.06
C TYR A 260 5.28 -60.39 2.24
N ALA A 261 6.30 -60.02 1.45
CA ALA A 261 7.63 -60.61 1.53
C ALA A 261 8.35 -60.28 2.86
N ALA A 262 8.10 -59.09 3.41
CA ALA A 262 8.64 -58.67 4.70
C ALA A 262 8.01 -59.43 5.89
N ALA A 263 6.78 -59.95 5.72
CA ALA A 263 6.06 -60.77 6.70
C ALA A 263 6.16 -60.22 8.15
N PRO A 264 5.73 -58.97 8.41
CA PRO A 264 5.86 -58.35 9.72
C PRO A 264 5.07 -59.11 10.79
N SER A 265 5.68 -59.29 11.97
CA SER A 265 5.12 -60.06 13.08
C SER A 265 4.16 -59.26 13.95
N ASP A 266 4.20 -57.93 13.86
CA ASP A 266 3.37 -57.00 14.61
C ASP A 266 3.15 -55.70 13.82
N TYR A 267 2.35 -54.80 14.38
CA TYR A 267 1.99 -53.56 13.70
C TYR A 267 3.15 -52.54 13.67
N GLU A 268 4.06 -52.60 14.64
CA GLU A 268 5.24 -51.72 14.66
C GLU A 268 6.22 -52.10 13.55
N THR A 269 6.38 -53.40 13.28
CA THR A 269 7.18 -53.94 12.18
C THR A 269 6.51 -53.84 10.82
N LEU A 270 5.21 -53.54 10.76
CA LEU A 270 4.44 -53.29 9.54
C LEU A 270 4.56 -51.85 9.02
N LEU A 271 4.70 -50.86 9.91
CA LEU A 271 4.81 -49.44 9.59
C LEU A 271 6.20 -49.08 9.03
#